data_AF-A0A5B7H330-F1
#
_entry.id   AF-A0A5B7H330-F1
#
_cell.length_a   1.000
_cell.length_b   1.000
_cell.length_c   1.000
_cell.angle_alpha   90.00
_cell.angle_beta   90.00
_cell.angle_gamma   90.00
#
_symmetry.space_group_name_H-M   'P 1'
#
loop_
_entity.id
_entity.type
_entity.pdbx_description
1 polymer ?
#
loop_
_entity_poly.entity_id
_entity_poly.type
_entity_poly.pdbx_seq_one_letter_code
_entity_poly.pdbx_strand_id
1 'polypeptide(L)'
;MVHLRTKVSQESDLRSVTEGWVVEARKRLHQCYQHARLLSEQVVAVRHCVSLLSAQVGLVQPPHGQPSLIATAMDTLAAQVDSLLALTDPNIPRGPKNASPSKKQHGHVSNYLS
;
A
#
# COMPACT_ATOMS: atom_id res chain seq x y z
N MET A 1 52.89 -0.76 -2.04
CA MET A 1 52.05 0.37 -1.57
C MET A 1 50.98 0.82 -2.56
N VAL A 2 51.24 0.86 -3.88
CA VAL A 2 50.26 1.32 -4.89
C VAL A 2 48.96 0.49 -4.90
N HIS A 3 49.07 -0.84 -4.84
CA HIS A 3 47.94 -1.76 -4.91
C HIS A 3 46.95 -1.65 -3.73
N LEU A 4 47.40 -1.16 -2.56
CA LEU A 4 46.55 -0.95 -1.39
C LEU A 4 45.73 0.34 -1.53
N ARG A 5 46.35 1.41 -2.05
CA ARG A 5 45.66 2.68 -2.33
C ARG A 5 44.56 2.51 -3.38
N THR A 6 44.79 1.69 -4.41
CA THR A 6 43.78 1.44 -5.45
C THR A 6 42.55 0.72 -4.91
N LYS A 7 42.74 -0.29 -4.03
CA LYS A 7 41.63 -1.01 -3.39
C LYS A 7 40.81 -0.12 -2.44
N VAL A 8 41.49 0.72 -1.65
CA VAL A 8 40.83 1.68 -0.74
C VAL A 8 40.04 2.74 -1.51
N SER A 9 40.56 3.23 -2.65
CA SER A 9 39.85 4.18 -3.51
C SER A 9 38.59 3.55 -4.13
N GLN A 10 38.70 2.32 -4.65
CA GLN A 10 37.58 1.59 -5.22
C GLN A 10 36.48 1.28 -4.19
N GLU A 11 36.86 0.92 -2.96
CA GLU A 11 35.91 0.69 -1.87
C GLU A 11 35.21 1.98 -1.43
N SER A 12 35.94 3.10 -1.38
CA SER A 12 35.37 4.43 -1.09
C SER A 12 34.34 4.85 -2.14
N ASP A 13 34.64 4.63 -3.43
CA ASP A 13 33.73 4.97 -4.54
C ASP A 13 32.45 4.10 -4.50
N LEU A 14 32.57 2.82 -4.16
CA LEU A 14 31.41 1.94 -4.00
C LEU A 14 30.53 2.34 -2.81
N ARG A 15 31.14 2.78 -1.69
CA ARG A 15 30.40 3.28 -0.53
C ARG A 15 29.66 4.57 -0.87
N SER A 16 30.31 5.54 -1.52
CA SER A 16 29.66 6.81 -1.88
C SER A 16 28.52 6.61 -2.88
N VAL A 17 28.70 5.72 -3.86
CA VAL A 17 27.64 5.35 -4.81
C VAL A 17 26.48 4.72 -4.06
N THR A 18 26.74 3.74 -3.19
CA THR A 18 25.70 3.06 -2.39
C THR A 18 24.94 4.03 -1.48
N GLU A 19 25.64 4.94 -0.81
CA GLU A 19 25.02 6.01 -0.02
C GLU A 19 24.13 6.91 -0.89
N GLY A 20 24.59 7.26 -2.09
CA GLY A 20 23.79 7.99 -3.08
C GLY A 20 22.50 7.25 -3.47
N TRP A 21 22.57 5.95 -3.73
CA TRP A 21 21.39 5.11 -4.02
C TRP A 21 20.43 5.04 -2.84
N VAL A 22 20.94 4.94 -1.60
CA VAL A 22 20.11 4.91 -0.39
C VAL A 22 19.39 6.23 -0.18
N VAL A 23 20.08 7.36 -0.35
CA VAL A 23 19.47 8.70 -0.24
C VAL A 23 18.38 8.88 -1.30
N GLU A 24 18.66 8.52 -2.55
CA GLU A 24 17.68 8.62 -3.64
C GLU A 24 16.48 7.67 -3.43
N ALA A 25 16.72 6.43 -2.97
CA ALA A 25 15.66 5.49 -2.62
C ALA A 25 14.78 6.03 -1.48
N ARG A 26 15.37 6.62 -0.45
CA ARG A 26 14.64 7.23 0.67
C ARG A 26 13.80 8.42 0.21
N LYS A 27 14.35 9.27 -0.68
CA LYS A 27 13.63 10.39 -1.28
C LYS A 27 12.41 9.91 -2.07
N ARG A 28 12.59 8.92 -2.94
CA ARG A 28 11.50 8.34 -3.74
C ARG A 28 10.43 7.69 -2.85
N LEU A 29 10.85 6.97 -1.81
CA LEU A 29 9.92 6.39 -0.85
C LEU A 29 9.10 7.47 -0.13
N HIS A 30 9.74 8.56 0.29
CA HIS A 30 9.05 9.67 0.92
C HIS A 30 8.04 10.34 -0.03
N GLN A 31 8.43 10.59 -1.28
CA GLN A 31 7.51 11.13 -2.30
C GLN A 31 6.32 10.21 -2.55
N CYS A 32 6.57 8.90 -2.66
CA CYS A 32 5.53 7.89 -2.82
C CYS A 32 4.55 7.90 -1.63
N TYR A 33 5.07 8.01 -0.40
CA TYR A 33 4.25 8.10 0.80
C TYR A 33 3.38 9.36 0.81
N GLN A 34 3.93 10.53 0.46
CA GLN A 34 3.16 11.78 0.38
C GLN A 34 2.06 11.69 -0.67
N HIS A 35 2.35 11.14 -1.85
CA HIS A 35 1.35 10.93 -2.90
C HIS A 35 0.25 9.95 -2.45
N ALA A 36 0.63 8.84 -1.81
CA ALA A 36 -0.34 7.88 -1.28
C ALA A 36 -1.25 8.48 -0.22
N ARG A 37 -0.71 9.36 0.63
CA ARG A 37 -1.49 10.09 1.64
C ARG A 37 -2.50 11.04 0.99
N LEU A 38 -2.06 11.86 0.03
CA LEU A 38 -2.97 12.76 -0.71
C LEU A 38 -4.06 11.98 -1.43
N LEU A 39 -3.72 10.85 -2.05
CA LEU A 39 -4.68 9.97 -2.71
C LEU A 39 -5.72 9.43 -1.70
N SER A 40 -5.29 9.01 -0.52
CA SER A 40 -6.20 8.53 0.54
C SER A 40 -7.17 9.62 1.00
N GLU A 41 -6.68 10.86 1.20
CA GLU A 41 -7.52 12.01 1.54
C GLU A 41 -8.54 12.32 0.42
N GLN A 42 -8.14 12.22 -0.84
CA GLN A 42 -9.03 12.40 -1.99
C GLN A 42 -10.11 11.31 -2.08
N VAL A 43 -9.77 10.04 -1.86
CA VAL A 43 -10.74 8.94 -1.89
C VAL A 43 -11.80 9.10 -0.79
N VAL A 44 -11.40 9.55 0.40
CA VAL A 44 -12.34 9.89 1.49
C VAL A 44 -13.30 11.01 1.06
N ALA A 45 -12.77 12.07 0.43
CA ALA A 45 -13.59 13.18 -0.06
C ALA A 45 -14.59 12.73 -1.15
N VAL A 46 -14.14 11.89 -2.10
CA VAL A 46 -15.02 11.31 -3.12
C VAL A 46 -16.13 10.48 -2.48
N ARG A 47 -15.81 9.65 -1.47
CA ARG A 47 -16.80 8.86 -0.72
C ARG A 47 -17.90 9.74 -0.13
N HIS A 48 -17.50 10.84 0.51
CA HIS A 48 -18.43 11.81 1.07
C HIS A 48 -19.33 12.44 -0.01
N CYS A 49 -18.77 12.85 -1.15
CA CYS A 49 -19.55 13.38 -2.27
C CYS A 49 -20.57 12.35 -2.81
N VAL A 50 -20.16 11.08 -2.94
CA VAL A 50 -21.06 10.00 -3.36
C VAL A 50 -22.20 9.80 -2.37
N SER A 51 -21.92 9.85 -1.07
CA SER A 51 -22.97 9.77 -0.03
C SER A 51 -23.97 10.93 -0.13
N LEU A 52 -23.50 12.17 -0.33
CA LEU A 52 -24.37 13.33 -0.48
C LEU A 52 -25.25 13.24 -1.74
N LEU A 53 -24.66 12.86 -2.87
CA LEU A 53 -25.37 12.72 -4.12
C LEU A 53 -26.37 11.54 -4.08
N SER A 54 -26.01 10.42 -3.44
CA SER A 54 -26.92 9.30 -3.22
C SER A 54 -28.12 9.72 -2.36
N ALA A 55 -27.89 10.50 -1.30
CA ALA A 55 -28.98 11.07 -0.50
C ALA A 55 -29.89 12.00 -1.32
N GLN A 56 -29.32 12.83 -2.20
CA GLN A 56 -30.11 13.69 -3.10
C GLN A 56 -30.93 12.88 -4.10
N VAL A 57 -30.36 11.81 -4.68
CA VAL A 57 -31.06 10.91 -5.59
C VAL A 57 -32.20 10.18 -4.87
N GLY A 58 -32.00 9.80 -3.60
CA GLY A 58 -33.03 9.19 -2.77
C GLY A 58 -34.23 10.12 -2.48
N LEU A 59 -34.02 11.44 -2.50
CA LEU A 59 -35.11 12.43 -2.37
C LEU A 59 -35.90 12.61 -3.67
N VAL A 60 -35.31 12.29 -4.82
CA VAL A 60 -35.97 12.36 -6.13
C VAL A 60 -36.63 11.01 -6.42
N GLN A 61 -37.89 10.87 -6.01
CA GLN A 61 -38.66 9.66 -6.24
C GLN A 61 -38.87 9.46 -7.75
N PRO A 62 -38.41 8.34 -8.36
CA PRO A 62 -38.63 8.10 -9.77
C PRO A 62 -40.13 7.92 -10.03
N PRO A 63 -40.70 8.54 -11.08
CA PRO A 63 -42.08 8.30 -11.45
C PRO A 63 -42.27 6.81 -11.77
N HIS A 64 -43.25 6.19 -11.11
CA HIS A 64 -43.74 4.82 -11.38
C HIS A 64 -42.90 3.62 -10.89
N GLY A 65 -42.08 3.77 -9.85
CA GLY A 65 -41.44 2.60 -9.20
C GLY A 65 -40.44 1.87 -10.09
N GLN A 66 -39.96 2.53 -11.16
CA GLN A 66 -38.85 2.02 -11.94
C GLN A 66 -37.53 2.19 -11.18
N PRO A 67 -36.59 1.23 -11.33
CA PRO A 67 -35.26 1.39 -10.80
C PRO A 67 -34.60 2.61 -11.45
N SER A 68 -34.24 3.60 -10.62
CA SER A 68 -33.50 4.77 -11.09
C SER A 68 -32.10 4.32 -11.51
N LEU A 69 -31.79 4.43 -12.81
CA LEU A 69 -30.43 4.19 -13.34
C LEU A 69 -29.39 5.02 -12.59
N ILE A 70 -29.77 6.22 -12.16
CA ILE A 70 -28.91 7.10 -11.37
C ILE A 70 -28.66 6.49 -9.99
N ALA A 71 -29.67 5.97 -9.29
CA ALA A 71 -29.47 5.31 -8.00
C ALA A 71 -28.51 4.11 -8.11
N THR A 72 -28.71 3.24 -9.10
CA THR A 72 -27.83 2.10 -9.35
C THR A 72 -26.38 2.53 -9.67
N ALA A 73 -26.21 3.60 -10.44
CA ALA A 73 -24.89 4.15 -10.73
C ALA A 73 -24.20 4.69 -9.47
N MET A 74 -24.94 5.34 -8.58
CA MET A 74 -24.42 5.87 -7.31
C MET A 74 -24.03 4.74 -6.34
N ASP A 75 -24.82 3.68 -6.26
CA ASP A 75 -24.50 2.49 -5.45
C ASP A 75 -23.24 1.79 -5.98
N THR A 76 -23.12 1.66 -7.30
CA THR A 76 -21.93 1.09 -7.93
C THR A 76 -20.69 1.94 -7.65
N LEU A 77 -20.82 3.27 -7.75
CA LEU A 77 -19.75 4.20 -7.44
C LEU A 77 -19.36 4.15 -5.96
N ALA A 78 -20.32 4.04 -5.05
CA ALA A 78 -20.06 3.88 -3.62
C ALA A 78 -19.24 2.60 -3.35
N ALA A 79 -19.63 1.47 -3.95
CA ALA A 79 -18.91 0.20 -3.82
C ALA A 79 -17.47 0.27 -4.37
N GLN A 80 -17.27 0.97 -5.49
CA GLN A 80 -15.93 1.20 -6.05
C GLN A 80 -15.06 2.06 -5.14
N VAL A 81 -15.63 3.12 -4.57
CA VAL A 81 -14.92 4.01 -3.65
C VAL A 81 -14.60 3.30 -2.33
N ASP A 82 -15.52 2.50 -1.79
CA ASP A 82 -15.26 1.69 -0.59
C ASP A 82 -14.13 0.67 -0.85
N SER A 83 -14.08 0.07 -2.04
CA SER A 83 -12.99 -0.82 -2.45
C SER A 83 -11.64 -0.09 -2.52
N LEU A 84 -11.61 1.12 -3.08
CA LEU A 84 -10.41 1.97 -3.08
C LEU A 84 -10.00 2.37 -1.67
N LEU A 85 -10.95 2.66 -0.80
CA LEU A 85 -10.68 3.02 0.59
C LEU A 85 -10.00 1.85 1.33
N ALA A 86 -10.49 0.63 1.14
CA ALA A 86 -9.86 -0.58 1.67
C ALA A 86 -8.39 -0.71 1.19
N LEU A 87 -8.11 -0.43 -0.09
CA LEU A 87 -6.74 -0.43 -0.62
C LEU A 87 -5.84 0.66 -0.01
N THR A 88 -6.42 1.67 0.66
CA THR A 88 -5.67 2.71 1.37
C THR A 88 -5.57 2.48 2.88
N ASP A 89 -6.37 1.58 3.47
CA ASP A 89 -6.36 1.29 4.92
C ASP A 89 -5.02 0.70 5.41
N PRO A 90 -4.27 1.41 6.28
CA PRO A 90 -2.98 0.96 6.80
C PRO A 90 -3.07 -0.31 7.66
N ASN A 91 -4.25 -0.69 8.13
CA ASN A 91 -4.46 -1.91 8.93
C ASN A 91 -4.59 -3.18 8.08
N ILE A 92 -4.73 -3.05 6.76
CA ILE A 92 -4.75 -4.21 5.87
C ILE A 92 -3.30 -4.65 5.62
N PRO A 93 -2.91 -5.87 6.02
CA PRO A 93 -1.55 -6.34 5.80
C PRO A 93 -1.27 -6.47 4.30
N ARG A 94 -0.40 -5.60 3.79
CA ARG A 94 0.09 -5.62 2.41
C ARG A 94 1.51 -6.16 2.39
N GLY A 95 1.66 -7.39 1.96
CA GLY A 95 2.93 -8.06 1.84
C GLY A 95 2.75 -9.57 1.78
N PRO A 96 3.77 -10.32 1.33
CA PRO A 96 3.75 -11.77 1.51
C PRO A 96 3.48 -12.03 2.99
N LYS A 97 2.42 -12.78 3.28
CA LYS A 97 2.21 -13.33 4.61
C LYS A 97 3.45 -14.17 4.89
N ASN A 98 4.40 -13.59 5.60
CA ASN A 98 5.45 -14.35 6.23
C ASN A 98 4.73 -15.21 7.26
N ALA A 99 4.26 -16.37 6.82
CA ALA A 99 4.03 -17.50 7.68
C ALA A 99 5.40 -17.88 8.21
N SER A 100 5.91 -17.09 9.17
CA SER A 100 6.92 -17.55 10.09
C SER A 100 6.34 -18.82 10.69
N PRO A 101 6.93 -20.00 10.46
CA PRO A 101 6.47 -21.19 11.14
C PRO A 101 6.69 -20.92 12.63
N SER A 102 5.59 -20.70 13.36
CA SER A 102 5.59 -20.63 14.81
C SER A 102 6.37 -21.84 15.31
N LYS A 103 7.43 -21.56 16.09
CA LYS A 103 8.18 -22.54 16.87
C LYS A 103 7.20 -23.52 17.52
N LYS A 104 7.14 -24.75 17.03
CA LYS A 104 6.83 -25.89 17.89
C LYS A 104 8.16 -26.44 18.37
N GLN A 105 8.51 -26.09 19.60
CA GLN A 105 9.44 -26.87 20.40
C GLN A 105 8.87 -28.29 20.51
N HIS A 106 9.53 -29.28 19.92
CA HIS A 106 9.51 -30.63 20.43
C HIS A 106 10.66 -31.47 19.86
N GLY A 107 11.42 -32.12 20.74
CA GLY A 107 12.17 -33.32 20.40
C GLY A 107 13.60 -33.11 19.91
N HIS A 108 14.52 -33.03 20.86
CA HIS A 108 15.89 -33.49 20.69
C HIS A 108 15.92 -34.95 20.20
N VAL A 109 16.50 -35.23 19.03
CA VAL A 109 17.29 -36.45 18.79
C VAL A 109 18.41 -36.11 17.82
N SER A 110 19.62 -36.06 18.35
CA SER A 110 20.88 -36.13 17.60
C SER A 110 21.08 -37.57 17.16
N ASN A 111 21.36 -37.85 15.89
CA ASN A 111 21.96 -39.11 15.46
C ASN A 111 22.65 -38.95 14.11
N TYR A 112 23.88 -38.45 14.15
CA TYR A 112 24.90 -38.77 13.16
C TYR A 112 26.15 -39.17 13.93
N LEU A 113 26.32 -40.49 14.14
CA LEU A 113 27.58 -41.22 14.35
C LEU A 113 27.27 -42.61 14.91
N SER A 114 27.23 -43.60 14.02
CA SER A 114 27.84 -44.93 14.18
C SER A 114 27.62 -45.74 12.91
#